data_AF-A0A8H7SP98-F1
#
_entry.id   AF-A0A8H7SP98-F1
#
_cell.length_a   1.000
_cell.length_b   1.000
_cell.length_c   1.000
_cell.angle_alpha   90.00
_cell.angle_beta   90.00
_cell.angle_gamma   90.00
#
_symmetry.space_group_name_H-M   'P 1'
#
loop_
_entity.id
_entity.type
_entity.pdbx_description
1 polymer ?
#
loop_
_entity_poly.entity_id
_entity_poly.type
_entity_poly.pdbx_seq_one_letter_code
_entity_poly.pdbx_strand_id
1 'polypeptide(L)'
;MASRILNSQIVASIKRAGVRYQSTAIDGGFTAERDAVKHHAADAANTWKKISIFVTIPCLAAAGFNAYNLYDAHVEHQKHHPKEWIKYPYINFRARSYFWGKESLFFNPKVNLSVDAE
;
A
#
# COMPACT_ATOMS: atom_id res chain seq x y z
N MET A 1 3.31 25.43 72.34
CA MET A 1 3.14 24.60 71.12
C MET A 1 2.81 25.49 69.91
N ALA A 2 3.78 26.22 69.36
CA ALA A 2 3.53 27.09 68.19
C ALA A 2 4.82 27.32 67.36
N SER A 3 5.50 26.25 66.94
CA SER A 3 6.73 26.36 66.12
C SER A 3 6.86 25.27 65.06
N ARG A 4 5.75 24.82 64.46
CA ARG A 4 5.79 23.82 63.37
C ARG A 4 5.00 24.17 62.12
N ILE A 5 4.33 25.31 62.06
CA ILE A 5 3.40 25.63 60.95
C ILE A 5 3.99 26.61 59.92
N LEU A 6 5.04 27.37 60.25
CA LEU A 6 5.58 28.41 59.34
C LEU A 6 6.56 27.90 58.27
N ASN A 7 7.03 26.65 58.32
CA ASN A 7 8.04 26.14 57.37
C ASN A 7 7.48 25.34 56.18
N SER A 8 6.19 25.03 56.11
CA SER A 8 5.66 24.14 55.06
C SER A 8 5.31 24.84 53.74
N GLN A 9 4.89 26.11 53.78
CA GLN A 9 4.44 26.84 52.59
C GLN A 9 5.62 27.36 51.73
N ILE A 10 6.73 27.77 52.37
CA ILE A 10 7.94 28.23 51.66
C ILE A 10 8.65 27.05 50.97
N VAL A 11 8.73 25.90 51.64
CA VAL A 11 9.38 24.69 51.10
C VAL A 11 8.58 24.07 49.93
N ALA A 12 7.24 24.17 49.95
CA ALA A 12 6.39 23.66 48.87
C ALA A 12 6.49 24.50 47.58
N SER A 13 6.69 25.83 47.68
CA SER A 13 6.85 26.72 46.53
C SER A 13 8.19 26.50 45.81
N ILE A 14 9.28 26.33 46.57
CA ILE A 14 10.64 26.09 46.02
C ILE A 14 10.72 24.74 45.28
N LYS A 15 10.08 23.68 45.79
CA LYS A 15 10.05 22.38 45.10
C LYS A 15 9.27 22.41 43.79
N ARG A 16 8.23 23.25 43.66
CA ARG A 16 7.40 23.32 42.46
C ARG A 16 8.05 24.16 41.34
N ALA A 17 8.89 25.15 41.69
CA ALA A 17 9.68 25.91 40.73
C ALA A 17 10.79 25.07 40.08
N GLY A 18 11.48 24.21 40.85
CA GLY A 18 12.54 23.34 40.32
C GLY A 18 12.05 22.23 39.39
N VAL A 19 10.83 21.73 39.59
CA VAL A 19 10.22 20.68 38.74
C VAL A 19 9.85 21.19 37.35
N ARG A 20 9.43 22.46 37.23
CA ARG A 20 9.12 23.08 35.92
C ARG A 20 10.35 23.45 35.10
N TYR A 21 11.50 23.67 35.75
CA TYR A 21 12.76 23.96 35.06
C TYR A 21 13.41 22.70 34.45
N GLN A 22 13.19 21.54 35.06
CA GLN A 22 13.63 20.25 34.52
C GLN A 22 12.85 19.84 33.26
N SER A 23 11.57 20.20 33.14
CA SER A 23 10.79 19.96 31.91
C SER A 23 11.21 20.83 30.72
N THR A 24 11.74 22.04 30.96
CA THR A 24 12.25 22.92 29.89
C THR A 24 13.70 22.62 29.50
N ALA A 25 14.46 21.91 30.34
CA ALA A 25 15.82 21.48 30.04
C ALA A 25 15.90 20.25 29.11
N ILE A 26 14.80 19.50 28.96
CA ILE A 26 14.66 18.39 27.99
C ILE A 26 14.17 18.90 26.61
N ASP A 27 13.75 20.17 26.53
CA ASP A 27 12.93 20.72 25.44
C ASP A 27 13.70 21.15 24.17
N GLY A 28 15.01 20.88 24.10
CA GLY A 28 15.85 21.16 22.93
C GLY A 28 16.15 19.92 22.06
N GLY A 29 16.24 18.73 22.66
CA GLY A 29 16.67 17.52 21.95
C GLY A 29 15.58 16.94 21.04
N PHE A 30 14.38 16.75 21.58
CA PHE A 30 13.25 16.19 20.82
C PHE A 30 12.76 17.14 19.72
N THR A 31 12.73 18.44 19.99
CA THR A 31 12.32 19.46 19.01
C THR A 31 13.33 19.54 17.86
N ALA A 32 14.63 19.55 18.16
CA ALA A 32 15.70 19.50 17.15
C ALA A 32 15.68 18.20 16.34
N GLU A 33 15.50 17.04 16.99
CA GLU A 33 15.38 15.74 16.31
C GLU A 33 14.17 15.71 15.38
N ARG A 34 13.01 16.17 15.85
CA ARG A 34 11.80 16.24 15.05
C ARG A 34 11.99 17.14 13.81
N ASP A 35 12.64 18.27 13.98
CA ASP A 35 12.87 19.20 12.87
C ASP A 35 13.93 18.64 11.89
N ALA A 36 14.93 17.91 12.37
CA ALA A 36 15.86 17.14 11.53
C ALA A 36 15.15 16.04 10.73
N VAL A 37 14.24 15.28 11.36
CA VAL A 37 13.42 14.25 10.70
C VAL A 37 12.52 14.88 9.63
N LYS A 38 11.89 16.02 9.92
CA LYS A 38 11.07 16.73 8.94
C LYS A 38 11.88 17.17 7.73
N HIS A 39 13.08 17.72 7.93
CA HIS A 39 13.96 18.12 6.84
C HIS A 39 14.35 16.90 5.98
N HIS A 40 14.80 15.82 6.62
CA HIS A 40 15.16 14.59 5.92
C HIS A 40 13.98 14.00 5.13
N ALA A 41 12.78 13.98 5.72
CA ALA A 41 11.57 13.49 5.07
C ALA A 41 11.17 14.36 3.86
N ALA A 42 11.34 15.69 3.94
CA ALA A 42 11.06 16.58 2.82
C ALA A 42 11.98 16.29 1.62
N ASP A 43 13.28 16.11 1.86
CA ASP A 43 14.25 15.78 0.80
C ASP A 43 14.02 14.38 0.21
N ALA A 44 13.71 13.41 1.06
CA ALA A 44 13.35 12.07 0.62
C ALA A 44 12.08 12.08 -0.24
N ALA A 45 11.03 12.80 0.19
CA ALA A 45 9.78 12.92 -0.55
C ALA A 45 9.99 13.58 -1.92
N ASN A 46 10.82 14.63 -1.98
CA ASN A 46 11.19 15.27 -3.25
C ASN A 46 11.93 14.30 -4.19
N THR A 47 12.82 13.47 -3.65
CA THR A 47 13.56 12.45 -4.42
C THR A 47 12.61 11.41 -4.98
N TRP A 48 11.72 10.84 -4.16
CA TRP A 48 10.74 9.85 -4.60
C TRP A 48 9.76 10.40 -5.63
N LYS A 49 9.29 11.65 -5.46
CA LYS A 49 8.45 12.32 -6.46
C LYS A 49 9.15 12.39 -7.82
N LYS A 50 10.45 12.73 -7.84
CA LYS A 50 11.23 12.77 -9.09
C LYS A 50 11.36 11.38 -9.71
N ILE A 51 11.67 10.35 -8.91
CA ILE A 51 11.76 8.97 -9.42
C ILE A 51 10.42 8.53 -10.01
N SER A 52 9.31 8.75 -9.31
CA SER A 52 7.98 8.39 -9.81
C SER A 52 7.66 9.06 -11.15
N ILE A 53 7.98 10.33 -11.30
CA ILE A 53 7.68 11.08 -12.54
C ILE A 53 8.65 10.74 -13.66
N PHE A 54 9.95 10.71 -13.39
CA PHE A 54 10.98 10.63 -14.44
C PHE A 54 11.44 9.20 -14.75
N VAL A 55 11.14 8.24 -13.88
CA VAL A 55 11.52 6.83 -14.10
C VAL A 55 10.26 5.99 -14.26
N THR A 56 9.34 6.01 -13.30
CA THR A 56 8.18 5.11 -13.33
C THR A 56 7.26 5.40 -14.51
N ILE A 57 6.94 6.66 -14.81
CA ILE A 57 6.07 6.99 -15.95
C ILE A 57 6.68 6.54 -17.29
N PRO A 58 7.95 6.87 -17.63
CA PRO A 58 8.56 6.35 -18.87
C PRO A 58 8.63 4.83 -18.94
N CYS A 59 8.96 4.15 -17.83
CA CYS A 59 9.00 2.70 -17.78
C CYS A 59 7.61 2.09 -18.03
N LEU A 60 6.55 2.66 -17.44
CA LEU A 60 5.17 2.23 -17.68
C LEU A 60 4.73 2.50 -19.12
N ALA A 61 5.13 3.62 -19.72
CA ALA A 61 4.85 3.89 -21.13
C ALA A 61 5.50 2.86 -22.05
N ALA A 62 6.78 2.53 -21.82
CA ALA A 62 7.49 1.52 -22.59
C ALA A 62 6.89 0.12 -22.41
N ALA A 63 6.58 -0.27 -21.17
CA ALA A 63 5.93 -1.54 -20.86
C ALA A 63 4.52 -1.62 -21.47
N GLY A 64 3.76 -0.53 -21.42
CA GLY A 64 2.43 -0.42 -22.03
C GLY A 64 2.48 -0.58 -23.54
N PHE A 65 3.47 0.05 -24.20
CA PHE A 65 3.69 -0.13 -25.64
C PHE A 65 4.04 -1.57 -25.99
N ASN A 66 4.91 -2.22 -25.22
CA ASN A 66 5.24 -3.63 -25.44
C ASN A 66 4.02 -4.55 -25.26
N ALA A 67 3.26 -4.35 -24.18
CA ALA A 67 2.05 -5.12 -23.91
C ALA A 67 0.99 -4.94 -25.00
N TYR A 68 0.86 -3.73 -25.55
CA TYR A 68 -0.02 -3.44 -26.68
C TYR A 68 0.38 -4.24 -27.93
N ASN A 69 1.67 -4.25 -28.28
CA ASN A 69 2.16 -5.02 -29.44
C ASN A 69 1.93 -6.53 -29.25
N LEU A 70 2.17 -7.05 -28.04
CA LEU A 70 1.91 -8.46 -27.72
C LEU A 70 0.41 -8.78 -27.79
N TYR A 71 -0.45 -7.87 -27.32
CA TYR A 71 -1.89 -8.02 -27.40
C TYR A 71 -2.36 -8.10 -28.86
N ASP A 72 -1.94 -7.17 -29.71
CA ASP A 72 -2.30 -7.16 -31.13
C ASP A 72 -1.83 -8.45 -31.84
N ALA A 73 -0.60 -8.89 -31.56
CA ALA A 73 -0.08 -10.14 -32.08
C ALA A 73 -0.88 -11.36 -31.60
N HIS A 74 -1.31 -11.38 -30.33
CA HIS A 74 -2.13 -12.45 -29.78
C HIS A 74 -3.52 -12.49 -30.43
N VAL A 75 -4.15 -11.33 -30.61
CA VAL A 75 -5.44 -11.22 -31.28
C VAL A 75 -5.35 -11.73 -32.72
N GLU A 76 -4.30 -11.37 -33.46
CA GLU A 76 -4.11 -11.84 -34.83
C GLU A 76 -3.84 -13.35 -34.89
N HIS A 77 -2.99 -13.86 -33.99
CA HIS A 77 -2.74 -15.30 -33.87
C HIS A 77 -4.02 -16.09 -33.60
N GLN A 78 -4.91 -15.57 -32.74
CA GLN A 78 -6.21 -16.22 -32.47
C GLN A 78 -7.15 -16.24 -33.68
N LYS A 79 -7.06 -15.27 -34.60
CA LYS A 79 -7.84 -15.30 -35.85
C LYS A 79 -7.37 -16.39 -36.80
N HIS A 80 -6.04 -16.59 -36.89
CA HIS A 80 -5.45 -17.62 -37.75
C HIS A 80 -5.55 -19.03 -37.15
N HIS A 81 -5.55 -19.13 -35.82
CA HIS A 81 -5.66 -20.39 -35.09
C HIS A 81 -6.87 -20.34 -34.14
N PRO A 82 -8.09 -20.47 -34.68
CA PRO A 82 -9.29 -20.49 -33.86
C PRO A 82 -9.20 -21.65 -32.85
N LYS A 83 -9.63 -21.37 -31.62
CA LYS A 83 -9.52 -22.34 -30.53
C LYS A 83 -10.54 -23.46 -30.70
N GLU A 84 -10.05 -24.66 -30.95
CA GLU A 84 -10.86 -25.87 -30.93
C GLU A 84 -11.00 -26.38 -29.48
N TRP A 85 -12.24 -26.64 -29.08
CA TRP A 85 -12.55 -27.09 -27.73
C TRP A 85 -12.64 -28.60 -27.69
N ILE A 86 -11.70 -29.24 -26.99
CA ILE A 86 -11.76 -30.68 -26.72
C ILE A 86 -12.01 -30.85 -25.22
N LYS A 87 -13.19 -31.41 -24.88
CA LYS A 87 -13.61 -31.62 -23.49
C LYS A 87 -12.99 -32.89 -22.94
N TYR A 88 -11.81 -32.77 -22.34
CA TYR A 88 -11.23 -33.87 -21.59
C TYR A 88 -11.88 -34.00 -20.19
N PRO A 89 -11.99 -35.20 -19.61
CA PRO A 89 -12.66 -35.41 -18.32
C PRO A 89 -12.09 -34.60 -17.15
N TYR A 90 -10.82 -34.20 -17.24
CA TYR A 90 -10.13 -33.40 -16.23
C TYR A 90 -10.22 -31.89 -16.48
N ILE A 91 -10.65 -31.44 -17.67
CA ILE A 91 -10.81 -30.02 -18.01
C ILE A 91 -12.24 -29.58 -17.68
N ASN A 92 -12.36 -28.42 -17.04
CA ASN A 92 -13.64 -27.87 -16.59
C ASN A 92 -14.49 -28.83 -15.73
N PHE A 93 -13.83 -29.75 -15.03
CA PHE A 93 -14.50 -30.67 -14.10
C PHE A 93 -15.14 -29.91 -12.93
N ARG A 94 -16.34 -30.31 -12.53
CA ARG A 94 -17.08 -29.76 -11.38
C ARG A 94 -17.70 -30.90 -10.58
N ALA A 95 -17.25 -31.06 -9.33
CA ALA A 95 -17.87 -32.02 -8.41
C ALA A 95 -19.20 -31.50 -7.83
N ARG A 96 -19.31 -30.18 -7.65
CA ARG A 96 -20.53 -29.46 -7.24
C ARG A 96 -20.57 -28.11 -7.95
N SER A 97 -21.77 -27.59 -8.20
CA SER A 97 -21.97 -26.24 -8.74
C SER A 97 -21.56 -25.18 -7.71
N TYR A 98 -21.22 -23.99 -8.19
CA TYR A 98 -21.04 -22.82 -7.32
C TYR A 98 -22.41 -22.35 -6.80
N PHE A 99 -22.42 -21.56 -5.73
CA PHE A 99 -23.66 -21.07 -5.12
C PHE A 99 -24.40 -20.02 -5.97
N TRP A 100 -23.76 -19.47 -7.00
CA TRP A 100 -24.36 -18.50 -7.95
C TRP A 100 -24.63 -19.08 -9.34
N GLY A 101 -24.24 -20.33 -9.60
CA GLY A 101 -24.35 -20.94 -10.93
C GLY A 101 -23.26 -21.98 -11.22
N LYS A 102 -23.24 -22.49 -12.46
CA LYS A 102 -22.28 -23.51 -12.90
C LYS A 102 -20.95 -22.92 -13.37
N GLU A 103 -21.00 -21.73 -13.95
CA GLU A 103 -19.82 -21.06 -14.51
C GLU A 103 -19.02 -20.27 -13.46
N SER A 104 -17.73 -20.08 -13.73
CA SER A 104 -16.84 -19.32 -12.85
C SER A 104 -17.19 -17.83 -12.82
N LEU A 105 -16.72 -17.13 -11.78
CA LEU A 105 -17.01 -15.69 -11.61
C LEU A 105 -16.53 -14.83 -12.79
N PHE A 106 -15.40 -15.19 -13.39
CA PHE A 106 -14.82 -14.52 -14.56
C PHE A 106 -14.98 -15.38 -15.82
N PHE A 107 -16.16 -15.99 -16.00
CA PHE A 107 -16.46 -16.76 -17.18
C PHE A 107 -16.70 -15.85 -18.40
N ASN A 108 -16.00 -16.13 -19.50
CA ASN A 108 -16.21 -15.46 -20.78
C ASN A 108 -16.53 -16.51 -21.85
N PRO A 109 -17.74 -16.50 -22.45
CA PRO A 109 -18.16 -17.51 -23.44
C PRO A 109 -17.31 -17.49 -24.72
N LYS A 110 -16.57 -16.41 -25.00
CA LYS A 110 -15.67 -16.33 -26.16
C LYS A 110 -14.40 -17.16 -26.00
N VAL A 111 -13.96 -17.39 -24.76
CA VAL A 111 -12.65 -18.00 -24.47
C VAL A 111 -12.71 -19.14 -23.46
N ASN A 112 -13.89 -19.49 -22.95
CA ASN A 112 -14.08 -20.60 -22.01
C ASN A 112 -15.21 -21.50 -22.53
N LEU A 113 -14.99 -22.81 -22.50
CA LEU A 113 -16.04 -23.79 -22.76
C LEU A 113 -16.99 -23.85 -21.56
N SER A 114 -18.31 -23.75 -21.81
CA SER A 114 -19.32 -23.90 -20.75
C SER A 114 -19.34 -25.34 -20.23
N VAL A 115 -19.70 -25.51 -18.95
CA VAL A 115 -19.87 -26.83 -18.34
C VAL A 115 -20.94 -27.64 -19.08
N ASP A 116 -22.00 -26.97 -19.52
CA ASP A 116 -23.17 -27.55 -20.18
C ASP A 116 -22.99 -27.72 -21.70
N ALA A 117 -21.90 -27.20 -22.27
CA ALA A 117 -21.56 -27.45 -23.67
C ALA A 117 -21.04 -28.90 -23.81
N GLU A 118 -21.66 -29.65 -24.73
CA GLU A 118 -21.21 -30.98 -25.16
C GLU A 118 -20.05 -30.90 -26.14
#